data_AF-A0A497A056-F1
#
_entry.id   AF-A0A497A056-F1
#
_cell.length_a   1.000
_cell.length_b   1.000
_cell.length_c   1.000
_cell.angle_alpha   90.00
_cell.angle_beta   90.00
_cell.angle_gamma   90.00
#
_symmetry.space_group_name_H-M   'P 1'
#
loop_
_entity.id
_entity.type
_entity.pdbx_description
1 polymer ?
#
loop_
_entity_poly.entity_id
_entity_poly.type
_entity_poly.pdbx_seq_one_letter_code
_entity_poly.pdbx_strand_id
1 'polypeptide(L)'
;MKQRWSQIGAVGALLWVFVTVAAYYVAHKPFAPSNLLALGQAAAGLAGAVLVVALGTGIGLLLLRRLDLTPMERLVWAAAVGLGVVSLAGLGLGVAGLLRPWLLRSLTAAGLVVTARPLWQALQAAWADPPWRPRDRFETLLAVYCSLTLVLALLWALTPPTAWDGLVYHLTGPKLYLATGRVSHPIDLPYLGFPQLVEMLFAWGMGLAGERAAAPLHWFYGLLAVLALVTAGRRWFGGAAARSPASPIPQAKSISTN
;
A
#
# COMPACT_ATOMS: atom_id res chain seq x y z
N MET A 1 8.70 -61.54 -4.80
CA MET A 1 7.44 -61.32 -4.04
C MET A 1 7.40 -59.98 -3.31
N LYS A 2 8.41 -59.59 -2.51
CA LYS A 2 8.44 -58.32 -1.75
C LYS A 2 8.20 -57.05 -2.60
N GLN A 3 8.75 -56.99 -3.82
CA GLN A 3 8.61 -55.84 -4.72
C GLN A 3 7.17 -55.65 -5.28
N ARG A 4 6.40 -56.73 -5.43
CA ARG A 4 4.99 -56.64 -5.85
C ARG A 4 4.11 -56.08 -4.73
N TRP A 5 4.37 -56.48 -3.49
CA TRP A 5 3.65 -55.97 -2.32
C TRP A 5 3.91 -54.48 -2.06
N SER A 6 5.15 -54.00 -2.27
CA SER A 6 5.47 -52.58 -2.14
C SER A 6 4.81 -51.73 -3.24
N GLN A 7 4.74 -52.23 -4.48
CA GLN A 7 4.04 -51.56 -5.57
C GLN A 7 2.53 -51.48 -5.32
N ILE A 8 1.90 -52.57 -4.85
CA ILE A 8 0.48 -52.59 -4.49
C ILE A 8 0.20 -51.61 -3.35
N GLY A 9 1.07 -51.57 -2.33
CA GLY A 9 0.95 -50.62 -1.22
C GLY A 9 1.05 -49.16 -1.67
N ALA A 10 2.02 -48.84 -2.54
CA ALA A 10 2.19 -47.50 -3.09
C ALA A 10 0.98 -47.06 -3.93
N VAL A 11 0.48 -47.94 -4.80
CA VAL A 11 -0.74 -47.70 -5.60
C VAL A 11 -1.96 -47.50 -4.70
N GLY A 12 -2.12 -48.33 -3.66
CA GLY A 12 -3.19 -48.20 -2.68
C GLY A 12 -3.13 -46.87 -1.91
N ALA A 13 -1.94 -46.44 -1.48
CA ALA A 13 -1.75 -45.15 -0.82
C ALA A 13 -2.09 -43.97 -1.74
N LEU A 14 -1.65 -44.01 -3.00
CA LEU A 14 -1.98 -42.97 -3.99
C LEU A 14 -3.48 -42.91 -4.29
N LEU A 15 -4.14 -44.07 -4.44
CA LEU A 15 -5.59 -44.17 -4.61
C LEU A 15 -6.33 -43.61 -3.38
N TRP A 16 -5.87 -43.93 -2.18
CA TRP A 16 -6.47 -43.41 -0.95
C TRP A 16 -6.32 -41.89 -0.83
N VAL A 17 -5.15 -41.33 -1.13
CA VAL A 17 -4.93 -39.87 -1.18
C VAL A 17 -5.84 -39.23 -2.24
N PHE A 18 -5.90 -39.81 -3.44
CA PHE A 18 -6.76 -39.31 -4.52
C PHE A 18 -8.24 -39.30 -4.12
N VAL A 19 -8.75 -40.40 -3.57
CA VAL A 19 -10.15 -40.51 -3.11
C VAL A 19 -10.43 -39.53 -1.98
N THR A 20 -9.50 -39.36 -1.03
CA THR A 20 -9.64 -38.40 0.08
C THR A 20 -9.73 -36.97 -0.43
N VAL A 21 -8.85 -36.58 -1.37
CA VAL A 21 -8.84 -35.24 -1.99
C VAL A 21 -10.09 -35.03 -2.86
N ALA A 22 -10.48 -36.04 -3.64
CA ALA A 22 -11.68 -35.96 -4.48
C ALA A 22 -12.95 -35.82 -3.64
N ALA A 23 -13.11 -36.65 -2.59
CA ALA A 23 -14.23 -36.57 -1.66
C ALA A 23 -14.25 -35.23 -0.90
N TYR A 24 -13.08 -34.71 -0.53
CA TYR A 24 -12.95 -33.38 0.06
C TYR A 24 -13.55 -32.31 -0.85
N TYR A 25 -13.25 -32.31 -2.15
CA TYR A 25 -13.77 -31.33 -3.12
C TYR A 25 -15.23 -31.57 -3.56
N VAL A 26 -15.78 -32.77 -3.36
CA VAL A 26 -17.23 -33.03 -3.52
C VAL A 26 -18.02 -32.27 -2.45
N ALA A 27 -17.54 -32.28 -1.20
CA ALA A 27 -18.15 -31.53 -0.10
C ALA A 27 -17.73 -30.04 -0.08
N HIS A 28 -16.47 -29.75 -0.39
CA HIS A 28 -15.87 -28.42 -0.40
C HIS A 28 -15.56 -28.00 -1.84
N LYS A 29 -16.61 -27.70 -2.62
CA LYS A 29 -16.46 -27.28 -4.01
C LYS A 29 -15.36 -26.20 -4.12
N PRO A 30 -14.32 -26.40 -4.95
CA PRO A 30 -13.17 -25.48 -5.01
C PRO A 30 -13.58 -24.07 -5.50
N PHE A 31 -14.68 -24.01 -6.25
CA PHE A 31 -15.26 -22.77 -6.74
C PHE A 31 -16.76 -22.76 -6.40
N ALA A 32 -17.14 -21.81 -5.57
CA ALA A 32 -18.50 -21.44 -5.27
C ALA A 32 -18.75 -19.98 -5.69
N PRO A 33 -20.00 -19.54 -5.83
CA PRO A 33 -20.32 -18.13 -6.08
C PRO A 33 -19.70 -17.18 -5.04
N SER A 34 -19.50 -17.67 -3.81
CA SER A 34 -18.80 -16.93 -2.75
C SER A 34 -17.33 -16.64 -3.09
N ASN A 35 -16.64 -17.52 -3.83
CA ASN A 35 -15.28 -17.26 -4.30
C ASN A 35 -15.27 -16.13 -5.34
N LEU A 36 -16.22 -16.11 -6.28
CA LEU A 36 -16.34 -15.03 -7.27
C LEU A 36 -16.68 -13.70 -6.60
N LEU A 37 -17.60 -13.70 -5.64
CA LEU A 37 -17.92 -12.52 -4.84
C LEU A 37 -16.69 -12.03 -4.07
N ALA A 38 -15.91 -12.95 -3.48
CA ALA A 38 -14.68 -12.59 -2.79
C ALA A 38 -13.64 -11.99 -3.74
N LEU A 39 -13.44 -12.54 -4.94
CA LEU A 39 -12.55 -11.94 -5.93
C LEU A 39 -13.04 -10.55 -6.34
N GLY A 40 -14.34 -10.38 -6.58
CA GLY A 40 -14.95 -9.09 -6.91
C GLY A 40 -14.78 -8.05 -5.80
N GLN A 41 -14.97 -8.43 -4.53
CA GLN A 41 -14.75 -7.53 -3.39
C GLN A 41 -13.27 -7.16 -3.23
N ALA A 42 -12.34 -8.09 -3.48
CA ALA A 42 -10.90 -7.80 -3.44
C ALA A 42 -10.50 -6.81 -4.55
N ALA A 43 -10.99 -7.03 -5.77
CA ALA A 43 -10.78 -6.13 -6.90
C ALA A 43 -11.37 -4.74 -6.64
N ALA A 44 -12.59 -4.67 -6.11
CA ALA A 44 -13.22 -3.41 -5.71
C ALA A 44 -12.40 -2.69 -4.63
N GLY A 45 -11.95 -3.42 -3.59
CA GLY A 45 -11.10 -2.87 -2.54
C GLY A 45 -9.80 -2.27 -3.08
N LEU A 46 -9.10 -3.00 -3.96
CA LEU A 46 -7.90 -2.51 -4.62
C LEU A 46 -8.19 -1.26 -5.48
N ALA A 47 -9.28 -1.26 -6.25
CA ALA A 47 -9.68 -0.10 -7.04
C ALA A 47 -9.98 1.12 -6.14
N GLY A 48 -10.70 0.93 -5.03
CA GLY A 48 -10.94 1.98 -4.04
C GLY A 48 -9.66 2.56 -3.46
N ALA A 49 -8.69 1.70 -3.13
CA ALA A 49 -7.37 2.12 -2.65
C ALA A 49 -6.61 2.92 -3.70
N VAL A 50 -6.58 2.44 -4.95
CA VAL A 50 -5.97 3.15 -6.09
C VAL A 50 -6.60 4.53 -6.27
N LEU A 51 -7.93 4.65 -6.18
CA LEU A 51 -8.63 5.93 -6.32
C LEU A 51 -8.26 6.91 -5.20
N VAL A 52 -8.15 6.46 -3.95
CA VAL A 52 -7.72 7.31 -2.82
C VAL A 52 -6.27 7.75 -2.99
N VAL A 53 -5.37 6.85 -3.39
CA VAL A 53 -3.96 7.19 -3.65
C VAL A 53 -3.82 8.14 -4.83
N ALA A 54 -4.59 7.93 -5.90
CA ALA A 54 -4.62 8.81 -7.06
C ALA A 54 -5.15 10.21 -6.70
N LEU A 55 -6.23 10.28 -5.90
CA LEU A 55 -6.77 11.54 -5.38
C LEU A 55 -5.72 12.27 -4.52
N GLY A 56 -5.13 11.56 -3.55
CA GLY A 56 -4.09 12.12 -2.69
C GLY A 56 -2.91 12.62 -3.53
N THR A 57 -2.35 11.78 -4.39
CA THR A 57 -1.24 12.17 -5.28
C THR A 57 -1.60 13.38 -6.13
N GLY A 58 -2.79 13.41 -6.72
CA GLY A 58 -3.29 14.55 -7.49
C GLY A 58 -3.31 15.85 -6.69
N ILE A 59 -3.87 15.83 -5.48
CA ILE A 59 -3.89 16.98 -4.56
C ILE A 59 -2.45 17.42 -4.22
N GLY A 60 -1.58 16.47 -3.88
CA GLY A 60 -0.19 16.77 -3.57
C GLY A 60 0.58 17.35 -4.74
N LEU A 61 0.30 16.94 -5.97
CA LEU A 61 0.94 17.51 -7.17
C LEU A 61 0.59 18.99 -7.34
N LEU A 62 -0.64 19.39 -7.01
CA LEU A 62 -1.04 20.79 -7.03
C LEU A 62 -0.29 21.61 -5.95
N LEU A 63 -0.10 21.03 -4.77
CA LEU A 63 0.58 21.67 -3.64
C LEU A 63 2.08 21.80 -3.85
N LEU A 64 2.72 20.78 -4.41
CA LEU A 64 4.17 20.72 -4.58
C LEU A 64 4.66 21.22 -5.95
N ARG A 65 3.78 21.80 -6.78
CA ARG A 65 4.11 22.28 -8.14
C ARG A 65 5.25 23.30 -8.20
N ARG A 66 5.49 24.03 -7.10
CA ARG A 66 6.53 25.06 -7.00
C ARG A 66 7.87 24.53 -6.49
N LEU A 67 7.91 23.31 -5.99
CA LEU A 67 9.16 22.71 -5.51
C LEU A 67 9.95 22.13 -6.68
N ASP A 68 11.25 22.33 -6.63
CA ASP A 68 12.20 21.70 -7.55
C ASP A 68 12.49 20.27 -7.08
N LEU A 69 11.86 19.32 -7.76
CA LEU A 69 11.88 17.89 -7.47
C LEU A 69 11.97 17.14 -8.79
N THR A 70 12.76 16.07 -8.81
CA THR A 70 12.76 15.11 -9.91
C THR A 70 11.35 14.50 -10.09
N PRO A 71 11.00 13.98 -11.27
CA PRO A 71 9.67 13.42 -11.52
C PRO A 71 9.24 12.36 -10.49
N MET A 72 10.16 11.47 -10.09
CA MET A 72 9.86 10.44 -9.09
C MET A 72 9.67 11.00 -7.69
N GLU A 73 10.58 11.87 -7.23
CA GLU A 73 10.44 12.53 -5.93
C GLU A 73 9.12 13.29 -5.86
N ARG A 74 8.76 13.97 -6.95
CA ARG A 74 7.50 14.71 -7.04
C ARG A 74 6.30 13.80 -6.83
N LEU A 75 6.24 12.62 -7.46
CA LEU A 75 5.15 11.66 -7.24
C LEU A 75 5.10 11.14 -5.80
N VAL A 76 6.25 10.71 -5.27
CA VAL A 76 6.33 10.12 -3.92
C VAL A 76 5.90 11.14 -2.86
N TRP A 77 6.47 12.35 -2.91
CA TRP A 77 6.14 13.41 -1.95
C TRP A 77 4.73 13.96 -2.16
N ALA A 78 4.24 14.03 -3.41
CA ALA A 78 2.87 14.41 -3.68
C ALA A 78 1.88 13.39 -3.08
N ALA A 79 2.13 12.09 -3.27
CA ALA A 79 1.32 11.05 -2.67
C ALA A 79 1.30 11.18 -1.14
N ALA A 80 2.46 11.34 -0.49
CA ALA A 80 2.56 11.48 0.96
C ALA A 80 1.81 12.72 1.49
N VAL A 81 2.08 13.91 0.93
CA VAL A 81 1.45 15.17 1.35
C VAL A 81 -0.05 15.14 1.09
N GLY A 82 -0.45 14.69 -0.09
CA GLY A 82 -1.85 14.70 -0.48
C GLY A 82 -2.69 13.62 0.20
N LEU A 83 -2.15 12.45 0.51
CA LEU A 83 -2.80 11.48 1.40
C LEU A 83 -3.01 12.09 2.80
N GLY A 84 -2.04 12.84 3.32
CA GLY A 84 -2.21 13.61 4.56
C GLY A 84 -3.36 14.63 4.48
N VAL A 85 -3.51 15.32 3.34
CA VAL A 85 -4.65 16.23 3.11
C VAL A 85 -5.97 15.46 3.05
N VAL A 86 -6.03 14.31 2.38
CA VAL A 86 -7.23 13.46 2.33
C VAL A 86 -7.59 12.96 3.73
N SER A 87 -6.61 12.53 4.54
CA SER A 87 -6.82 12.16 5.94
C SER A 87 -7.42 13.31 6.76
N LEU A 88 -6.86 14.51 6.66
CA LEU A 88 -7.33 15.70 7.39
C LEU A 88 -8.71 16.14 6.92
N ALA A 89 -8.99 16.08 5.62
CA ALA A 89 -10.31 16.34 5.07
C ALA A 89 -11.32 15.31 5.58
N GLY A 90 -10.96 14.03 5.61
CA GLY A 90 -11.80 12.95 6.15
C GLY A 90 -12.10 13.18 7.63
N LEU A 91 -11.09 13.59 8.41
CA LEU A 91 -11.26 13.96 9.81
C LEU A 91 -12.22 15.14 9.95
N GLY A 92 -12.02 16.21 9.17
CA GLY A 92 -12.90 17.38 9.19
C GLY A 92 -14.35 17.05 8.84
N LEU A 93 -14.57 16.23 7.80
CA LEU A 93 -15.89 15.72 7.45
C LEU A 93 -16.49 14.88 8.58
N GLY A 94 -15.69 14.02 9.20
CA GLY A 94 -16.10 13.20 10.34
C GLY A 94 -16.48 14.01 11.57
N VAL A 95 -15.71 15.05 11.91
CA VAL A 95 -16.05 15.97 13.00
C VAL A 95 -17.32 16.76 12.69
N ALA A 96 -17.52 17.15 11.43
CA ALA A 96 -18.73 17.85 10.97
C ALA A 96 -19.97 16.94 10.81
N GLY A 97 -19.85 15.62 10.98
CA GLY A 97 -20.97 14.68 10.77
C GLY A 97 -21.33 14.44 9.30
N LEU A 98 -20.39 14.71 8.39
CA LEU A 98 -20.54 14.63 6.93
C LEU A 98 -19.81 13.45 6.30
N LEU A 99 -19.36 12.46 7.09
CA LEU A 99 -18.63 11.30 6.59
C LEU A 99 -19.56 10.29 5.89
N ARG A 100 -20.12 10.71 4.75
CA ARG A 100 -21.13 9.97 3.97
C ARG A 100 -20.47 9.33 2.74
N PRO A 101 -20.69 8.04 2.44
CA PRO A 101 -20.10 7.38 1.27
C PRO A 101 -20.35 8.11 -0.06
N TRP A 102 -21.55 8.65 -0.27
CA TRP A 102 -21.86 9.41 -1.49
C TRP A 102 -21.00 10.68 -1.62
N LEU A 103 -20.78 11.41 -0.52
CA LEU A 103 -19.96 12.62 -0.52
C LEU A 103 -18.50 12.29 -0.82
N LEU A 104 -17.98 11.23 -0.20
CA LEU A 104 -16.61 10.76 -0.44
C LEU A 104 -16.40 10.37 -1.91
N ARG A 105 -17.37 9.67 -2.52
CA ARG A 105 -17.34 9.35 -3.96
C ARG A 105 -17.39 10.60 -4.84
N SER A 106 -18.26 11.56 -4.52
CA SER A 106 -18.37 12.83 -5.27
C SER A 106 -17.08 13.64 -5.18
N LEU A 107 -16.48 13.76 -4.00
CA LEU A 107 -15.22 14.47 -3.78
C LEU A 107 -14.06 13.77 -4.49
N THR A 108 -13.99 12.44 -4.44
CA THR A 108 -12.99 11.67 -5.18
C THR A 108 -13.14 11.85 -6.68
N ALA A 109 -14.35 11.75 -7.23
CA ALA A 109 -14.59 11.95 -8.65
C ALA A 109 -14.22 13.37 -9.09
N ALA A 110 -14.68 14.40 -8.37
CA ALA A 110 -14.37 15.79 -8.68
C ALA A 110 -12.87 16.09 -8.59
N GLY A 111 -12.21 15.61 -7.53
CA GLY A 111 -10.77 15.77 -7.34
C GLY A 111 -9.98 15.11 -8.47
N LEU A 112 -10.32 13.86 -8.82
CA LEU A 112 -9.67 13.15 -9.92
C LEU A 112 -9.88 13.84 -11.27
N VAL A 113 -11.06 14.39 -11.55
CA VAL A 113 -11.28 15.18 -12.78
C VAL A 113 -10.34 16.39 -12.83
N VAL A 114 -10.21 17.12 -11.73
CA VAL A 114 -9.32 18.29 -11.64
C VAL A 114 -7.84 17.89 -11.77
N THR A 115 -7.44 16.77 -11.17
CA THR A 115 -6.03 16.36 -11.10
C THR A 115 -5.63 15.33 -12.16
N ALA A 116 -6.54 14.90 -13.05
CA ALA A 116 -6.27 13.84 -14.03
C ALA A 116 -5.07 14.16 -14.92
N ARG A 117 -5.05 15.38 -15.49
CA ARG A 117 -3.97 15.82 -16.38
C ARG A 117 -2.61 15.88 -15.67
N PRO A 118 -2.44 16.61 -14.55
CA PRO A 118 -1.14 16.65 -13.87
C PRO A 118 -0.71 15.27 -13.35
N LEU A 119 -1.65 14.44 -12.88
CA LEU A 119 -1.36 13.07 -12.44
C LEU A 119 -0.82 12.22 -13.60
N TRP A 120 -1.49 12.24 -14.75
CA TRP A 120 -1.06 11.51 -15.93
C TRP A 120 0.32 11.96 -16.41
N GLN A 121 0.55 13.27 -16.50
CA GLN A 121 1.85 13.84 -16.88
C GLN A 121 2.97 13.45 -15.90
N ALA A 122 2.69 13.48 -14.60
CA ALA A 122 3.66 13.10 -13.57
C ALA A 122 4.01 11.60 -13.64
N LEU A 123 3.01 10.73 -13.86
CA LEU A 123 3.23 9.29 -14.05
C LEU A 123 4.08 9.01 -15.29
N GLN A 124 3.78 9.66 -16.42
CA GLN A 124 4.58 9.52 -17.64
C GLN A 124 6.03 9.98 -17.44
N ALA A 125 6.24 11.14 -16.82
CA ALA A 125 7.57 11.67 -16.55
C ALA A 125 8.38 10.77 -15.61
N ALA A 126 7.74 10.26 -14.56
CA ALA A 126 8.33 9.34 -13.60
C ALA A 126 8.68 7.97 -14.21
N TRP A 127 7.89 7.50 -15.17
CA TRP A 127 8.18 6.26 -15.91
C TRP A 127 9.33 6.42 -16.92
N ALA A 128 9.47 7.60 -17.52
CA ALA A 128 10.49 7.88 -18.53
C ALA A 128 11.92 7.91 -17.95
N ASP A 129 12.09 8.40 -16.72
CA ASP A 129 13.38 8.44 -16.02
C ASP A 129 13.30 7.75 -14.64
N PRO A 130 13.37 6.41 -14.61
CA PRO A 130 13.14 5.66 -13.38
C PRO A 130 14.39 5.57 -12.49
N PRO A 131 14.43 6.25 -11.32
CA PRO A 131 15.56 6.16 -10.40
C PRO A 131 15.69 4.80 -9.71
N TRP A 132 14.66 3.94 -9.83
CA TRP A 132 14.61 2.58 -9.28
C TRP A 132 15.40 1.55 -10.08
N ARG A 133 15.99 1.92 -11.22
CA ARG A 133 16.85 0.99 -11.96
C ARG A 133 18.08 0.65 -11.12
N PRO A 134 18.31 -0.63 -10.78
CA PRO A 134 19.49 -1.03 -10.02
C PRO A 134 20.75 -0.84 -10.86
N ARG A 135 21.84 -0.42 -10.23
CA ARG A 135 23.15 -0.13 -10.86
C ARG A 135 24.14 -1.28 -10.71
N ASP A 136 24.00 -2.09 -9.67
CA ASP A 136 24.89 -3.20 -9.37
C ASP A 136 24.13 -4.44 -8.88
N ARG A 137 24.87 -5.51 -8.59
CA ARG A 137 24.30 -6.79 -8.15
C ARG A 137 23.61 -6.69 -6.79
N PHE A 138 24.09 -5.84 -5.90
CA PHE A 138 23.50 -5.66 -4.57
C PHE A 138 22.19 -4.89 -4.66
N GLU A 139 22.15 -3.79 -5.41
CA GLU A 139 20.91 -3.07 -5.71
C GLU A 139 19.91 -3.96 -6.45
N THR A 140 20.38 -4.83 -7.36
CA THR A 140 19.52 -5.80 -8.05
C THR A 140 18.91 -6.80 -7.07
N LEU A 141 19.73 -7.37 -6.18
CA LEU A 141 19.25 -8.28 -5.14
C LEU A 141 18.20 -7.60 -4.23
N LEU A 142 18.47 -6.37 -3.80
CA LEU A 142 17.56 -5.61 -2.96
C LEU A 142 16.26 -5.28 -3.70
N ALA A 143 16.35 -4.86 -4.96
CA ALA A 143 15.17 -4.59 -5.79
C ALA A 143 14.31 -5.85 -5.97
N VAL A 144 14.92 -7.01 -6.23
CA VAL A 144 14.20 -8.29 -6.33
C VAL A 144 13.56 -8.67 -5.00
N TYR A 145 14.30 -8.56 -3.89
CA TYR A 145 13.78 -8.83 -2.55
C TYR A 145 12.58 -7.95 -2.22
N CYS A 146 12.71 -6.62 -2.34
CA CYS A 146 11.62 -5.68 -2.06
C CYS A 146 10.43 -5.91 -2.99
N SER A 147 10.67 -6.19 -4.28
CA SER A 147 9.60 -6.48 -5.24
C SER A 147 8.84 -7.75 -4.86
N LEU A 148 9.54 -8.84 -4.50
CA LEU A 148 8.93 -10.09 -4.06
C LEU A 148 8.12 -9.88 -2.79
N THR A 149 8.67 -9.17 -1.80
CA THR A 149 7.98 -8.84 -0.55
C THR A 149 6.73 -8.01 -0.81
N LEU A 150 6.79 -6.99 -1.67
CA LEU A 150 5.62 -6.19 -2.04
C LEU A 150 4.56 -7.02 -2.77
N VAL A 151 4.94 -7.91 -3.69
CA VAL A 151 3.99 -8.79 -4.38
C VAL A 151 3.30 -9.72 -3.38
N LEU A 152 4.06 -10.38 -2.49
CA LEU A 152 3.50 -11.25 -1.46
C LEU A 152 2.60 -10.48 -0.50
N ALA A 153 3.00 -9.28 -0.08
CA ALA A 153 2.20 -8.42 0.78
C ALA A 153 0.91 -7.95 0.08
N LEU A 154 0.93 -7.71 -1.23
CA LEU A 154 -0.27 -7.36 -1.99
C LEU A 154 -1.22 -8.55 -2.06
N LEU A 155 -0.71 -9.74 -2.40
CA LEU A 155 -1.51 -10.97 -2.44
C LEU A 155 -2.17 -11.22 -1.08
N TRP A 156 -1.42 -11.02 0.02
CA TRP A 156 -1.95 -11.11 1.37
C TRP A 156 -3.03 -10.03 1.64
N ALA A 157 -2.79 -8.77 1.27
CA ALA A 157 -3.74 -7.68 1.44
C ALA A 157 -5.06 -7.86 0.66
N LEU A 158 -5.05 -8.66 -0.42
CA LEU A 158 -6.24 -9.01 -1.20
C LEU A 158 -7.03 -10.19 -0.61
N THR A 159 -6.47 -10.91 0.38
CA THR A 159 -7.20 -11.94 1.12
C THR A 159 -8.16 -11.32 2.14
N PRO A 160 -9.17 -12.06 2.63
CA PRO A 160 -10.01 -11.60 3.73
C PRO A 160 -9.16 -11.23 4.95
N PRO A 161 -9.46 -10.11 5.65
CA PRO A 161 -8.68 -9.67 6.79
C PRO A 161 -8.80 -10.64 7.95
N THR A 162 -7.66 -11.07 8.48
CA THR A 162 -7.55 -11.98 9.64
C THR A 162 -6.72 -11.40 10.78
N ALA A 163 -6.02 -10.29 10.54
CA ALA A 163 -5.18 -9.65 11.53
C ALA A 163 -6.03 -9.04 12.65
N TRP A 164 -5.64 -9.30 13.89
CA TRP A 164 -6.39 -8.91 15.08
C TRP A 164 -6.59 -7.38 15.16
N ASP A 165 -5.51 -6.62 15.00
CA ASP A 165 -5.52 -5.15 14.98
C ASP A 165 -6.40 -4.61 13.84
N GLY A 166 -6.27 -5.23 12.67
CA GLY A 166 -7.11 -5.06 11.50
C GLY A 166 -8.60 -5.09 11.86
N LEU A 167 -9.02 -6.20 12.47
CA LEU A 167 -10.42 -6.46 12.81
C LEU A 167 -10.91 -5.60 13.97
N VAL A 168 -10.08 -5.38 14.99
CA VAL A 168 -10.50 -4.69 16.22
C VAL A 168 -10.68 -3.19 16.00
N TYR A 169 -9.77 -2.50 15.31
CA TYR A 169 -9.88 -1.04 15.19
C TYR A 169 -9.66 -0.48 13.78
N HIS A 170 -8.74 -1.03 12.99
CA HIS A 170 -8.47 -0.52 11.63
C HIS A 170 -9.64 -0.71 10.64
N LEU A 171 -10.56 -1.63 10.93
CA LEU A 171 -11.80 -1.82 10.18
C LEU A 171 -13.01 -1.36 10.98
N THR A 172 -13.09 -1.71 12.26
CA THR A 172 -14.28 -1.41 13.07
C THR A 172 -14.48 0.08 13.30
N GLY A 173 -13.41 0.85 13.55
CA GLY A 173 -13.49 2.31 13.69
C GLY A 173 -14.04 2.98 12.41
N PRO A 174 -13.40 2.79 11.25
CA PRO A 174 -13.89 3.29 9.98
C PRO A 174 -15.34 2.90 9.64
N LYS A 175 -15.74 1.65 9.91
CA LYS A 175 -17.14 1.21 9.72
C LYS A 175 -18.10 2.01 10.57
N LEU A 176 -17.78 2.17 11.86
CA LEU A 176 -18.61 2.92 12.79
C LEU A 176 -18.73 4.39 12.37
N TYR A 177 -17.64 5.00 11.91
CA TYR A 177 -17.65 6.39 11.46
C TYR A 177 -18.51 6.59 10.22
N LEU A 178 -18.43 5.67 9.25
CA LEU A 178 -19.28 5.71 8.07
C LEU A 178 -20.75 5.44 8.40
N ALA A 179 -21.03 4.54 9.34
CA ALA A 179 -22.39 4.21 9.76
C ALA A 179 -23.07 5.38 10.49
N THR A 180 -22.33 6.09 11.34
CA THR A 180 -22.85 7.23 12.12
C THR A 180 -22.70 8.57 11.39
N GLY A 181 -21.93 8.59 10.30
CA GLY A 181 -21.54 9.77 9.55
C GLY A 181 -20.55 10.68 10.28
N ARG A 182 -20.05 10.29 11.47
CA ARG A 182 -19.22 11.13 12.33
C ARG A 182 -18.09 10.35 13.00
N VAL A 183 -17.01 11.03 13.34
CA VAL A 183 -15.99 10.47 14.23
C VAL A 183 -16.58 10.39 15.64
N SER A 184 -16.46 9.24 16.28
CA SER A 184 -17.00 8.97 17.61
C SER A 184 -16.06 8.05 18.38
N HIS A 185 -16.15 8.05 19.71
CA HIS A 185 -15.29 7.24 20.57
C HIS A 185 -16.15 6.39 21.51
N PRO A 186 -16.54 5.16 21.12
CA PRO A 186 -17.22 4.23 22.00
C PRO A 186 -16.32 3.83 23.17
N ILE A 187 -16.91 3.73 24.36
CA ILE A 187 -16.21 3.32 25.58
C ILE A 187 -15.57 1.93 25.46
N ASP A 188 -16.22 1.03 24.71
CA ASP A 188 -15.76 -0.35 24.56
C ASP A 188 -14.63 -0.51 23.52
N LEU A 189 -14.21 0.58 22.85
CA LEU A 189 -13.18 0.55 21.81
C LEU A 189 -12.10 1.61 22.03
N PRO A 190 -11.27 1.48 23.08
CA PRO A 190 -10.32 2.51 23.51
C PRO A 190 -9.26 2.84 22.44
N TYR A 191 -8.96 1.90 21.53
CA TYR A 191 -8.03 2.09 20.42
C TYR A 191 -8.44 3.23 19.46
N LEU A 192 -9.71 3.64 19.45
CA LEU A 192 -10.16 4.80 18.68
C LEU A 192 -9.71 6.14 19.28
N GLY A 193 -8.97 6.13 20.39
CA GLY A 193 -8.31 7.31 20.94
C GLY A 193 -6.96 7.63 20.30
N PHE A 194 -6.42 6.73 19.46
CA PHE A 194 -5.15 6.93 18.76
C PHE A 194 -5.25 7.96 17.61
N PRO A 195 -4.13 8.46 17.06
CA PRO A 195 -4.16 9.36 15.92
C PRO A 195 -4.96 8.79 14.74
N GLN A 196 -5.99 9.53 14.31
CA GLN A 196 -7.02 9.01 13.40
C GLN A 196 -6.70 9.19 11.90
N LEU A 197 -5.54 9.74 11.53
CA LEU A 197 -5.29 10.11 10.12
C LEU A 197 -5.30 8.90 9.17
N VAL A 198 -4.72 7.78 9.58
CA VAL A 198 -4.74 6.54 8.79
C VAL A 198 -6.16 5.94 8.78
N GLU A 199 -6.86 5.97 9.91
CA GLU A 199 -8.26 5.54 10.01
C GLU A 199 -9.18 6.32 9.06
N MET A 200 -8.92 7.62 8.87
CA MET A 200 -9.68 8.42 7.90
C MET A 200 -9.44 7.99 6.45
N LEU A 201 -8.24 7.50 6.11
CA LEU A 201 -7.99 6.93 4.78
C LEU A 201 -8.69 5.59 4.60
N PHE A 202 -8.69 4.75 5.64
CA PHE A 202 -9.45 3.49 5.63
C PHE A 202 -10.95 3.74 5.52
N ALA A 203 -11.48 4.72 6.25
CA ALA A 203 -12.88 5.15 6.13
C ALA A 203 -13.16 5.71 4.72
N TRP A 204 -12.24 6.49 4.15
CA TRP A 204 -12.40 6.99 2.79
C TRP A 204 -12.46 5.85 1.78
N GLY A 205 -11.47 4.96 1.78
CA GLY A 205 -11.42 3.79 0.88
C GLY A 205 -12.63 2.88 1.06
N MET A 206 -13.06 2.66 2.30
CA MET A 206 -14.24 1.86 2.63
C MET A 206 -15.53 2.52 2.14
N GLY A 207 -15.65 3.85 2.24
CA GLY A 207 -16.76 4.59 1.67
C GLY A 207 -16.84 4.48 0.14
N LEU A 208 -15.69 4.37 -0.53
CA LEU A 208 -15.63 4.17 -1.98
C LEU A 208 -16.03 2.75 -2.38
N ALA A 209 -15.38 1.72 -1.82
CA ALA A 209 -15.41 0.36 -2.36
C ALA A 209 -15.59 -0.76 -1.32
N GLY A 210 -15.90 -0.41 -0.07
CA GLY A 210 -16.08 -1.35 1.03
C GLY A 210 -14.78 -1.72 1.74
N GLU A 211 -14.92 -2.57 2.77
CA GLU A 211 -13.90 -2.79 3.80
C GLU A 211 -12.56 -3.32 3.28
N ARG A 212 -12.60 -4.02 2.14
CA ARG A 212 -11.42 -4.59 1.50
C ARG A 212 -10.47 -3.55 0.91
N ALA A 213 -10.81 -2.26 0.96
CA ALA A 213 -9.92 -1.19 0.54
C ALA A 213 -8.80 -0.86 1.56
N ALA A 214 -9.00 -1.17 2.85
CA ALA A 214 -8.07 -0.76 3.91
C ALA A 214 -6.68 -1.43 3.79
N ALA A 215 -6.63 -2.74 3.60
CA ALA A 215 -5.36 -3.47 3.49
C ALA A 215 -4.56 -3.08 2.23
N PRO A 216 -5.16 -2.95 1.02
CA PRO A 216 -4.47 -2.39 -0.14
C PRO A 216 -3.99 -0.94 0.06
N LEU A 217 -4.75 -0.11 0.77
CA LEU A 217 -4.29 1.24 1.13
C LEU A 217 -3.02 1.19 1.99
N HIS A 218 -2.99 0.31 2.99
CA HIS A 218 -1.79 0.11 3.80
C HIS A 218 -0.62 -0.45 2.96
N TRP A 219 -0.89 -1.34 2.01
CA TRP A 219 0.12 -1.82 1.07
C TRP A 219 0.75 -0.67 0.25
N PHE A 220 -0.03 0.32 -0.19
CA PHE A 220 0.50 1.49 -0.88
C PHE A 220 1.48 2.32 -0.02
N TYR A 221 1.31 2.35 1.31
CA TYR A 221 2.30 2.97 2.19
C TYR A 221 3.64 2.23 2.15
N GLY A 222 3.62 0.89 2.09
CA GLY A 222 4.83 0.09 1.91
C GLY A 222 5.52 0.40 0.58
N LEU A 223 4.77 0.49 -0.52
CA LEU A 223 5.30 0.89 -1.82
C LEU A 223 5.89 2.31 -1.78
N LEU A 224 5.17 3.28 -1.21
CA LEU A 224 5.64 4.66 -1.09
C LEU A 224 6.89 4.77 -0.22
N ALA A 225 7.00 3.98 0.85
CA ALA A 225 8.19 3.93 1.70
C ALA A 225 9.41 3.42 0.93
N VAL A 226 9.26 2.35 0.15
CA VAL A 226 10.35 1.83 -0.71
C VAL A 226 10.77 2.89 -1.73
N LEU A 227 9.82 3.52 -2.42
CA LEU A 227 10.12 4.56 -3.41
C LEU A 227 10.74 5.81 -2.77
N ALA A 228 10.31 6.19 -1.57
CA ALA A 228 10.91 7.28 -0.80
C ALA A 228 12.37 6.96 -0.45
N LEU A 229 12.66 5.75 0.01
CA LEU A 229 14.04 5.33 0.30
C LEU A 229 14.92 5.32 -0.96
N VAL A 230 14.40 4.84 -2.09
CA VAL A 230 15.12 4.86 -3.36
C VAL A 230 15.44 6.29 -3.79
N THR A 231 14.44 7.17 -3.83
CA THR A 231 14.62 8.56 -4.26
C THR A 231 15.54 9.35 -3.33
N ALA A 232 15.34 9.21 -2.01
CA ALA A 232 16.23 9.77 -0.99
C ALA A 232 17.67 9.26 -1.13
N GLY A 233 17.84 7.95 -1.34
CA GLY A 233 19.14 7.34 -1.50
C GLY A 233 19.88 7.86 -2.74
N ARG A 234 19.19 7.99 -3.87
CA ARG A 234 19.75 8.61 -5.07
C ARG A 234 20.13 10.07 -4.86
N ARG A 235 19.30 10.86 -4.16
CA ARG A 235 19.54 12.29 -3.89
C ARG A 235 20.74 12.52 -2.98
N TRP A 236 20.81 11.79 -1.86
CA TRP A 236 21.81 12.04 -0.82
C TRP A 236 23.11 11.25 -1.00
N PHE A 237 23.04 10.01 -1.51
CA PHE A 237 24.22 9.15 -1.67
C PHE A 237 24.68 9.01 -3.13
N GLY A 238 23.82 9.29 -4.11
CA GLY A 238 24.16 9.22 -5.53
C GLY A 238 25.23 10.24 -5.97
N GLY A 239 25.40 11.35 -5.24
CA GLY A 239 26.48 12.33 -5.44
C GLY A 239 27.73 12.07 -4.58
N ALA A 240 27.68 11.15 -3.62
CA ALA A 240 28.83 10.80 -2.77
C ALA A 240 29.74 9.76 -3.41
N ALA A 241 29.18 8.80 -4.18
CA ALA A 241 29.97 7.85 -4.96
C ALA A 241 30.72 8.48 -6.16
N ALA A 242 30.31 9.67 -6.61
CA ALA A 242 31.05 10.48 -7.59
C ALA A 242 32.09 11.42 -6.95
N ARG A 243 32.13 11.50 -5.61
CA ARG A 243 33.10 12.28 -4.82
C ARG A 243 34.00 11.40 -3.95
N SER A 244 34.30 10.20 -4.43
CA SER A 244 35.56 9.54 -4.05
C SER A 244 36.55 9.69 -5.20
N PRO A 245 37.38 10.74 -5.20
CA PRO A 245 38.80 10.55 -5.11
C PRO A 245 39.18 10.72 -3.64
N ALA A 246 40.13 9.92 -3.18
CA ALA A 246 40.85 10.11 -1.93
C ALA A 246 40.88 11.59 -1.50
N SER A 247 40.17 11.93 -0.42
CA SER A 247 40.46 13.17 0.30
C SER A 247 41.31 12.77 1.50
N PRO A 248 42.59 13.19 1.54
CA PRO A 248 43.40 12.99 2.73
C PRO A 248 42.77 13.82 3.84
N ILE A 249 42.65 13.19 5.01
CA ILE A 249 42.35 13.83 6.29
C ILE A 249 43.10 15.18 6.34
N PRO A 250 42.44 16.32 6.61
CA PRO A 250 43.15 17.58 6.80
C PRO A 250 44.08 17.40 8.00
N GLN A 251 45.39 17.30 7.74
CA GLN A 251 46.37 17.41 8.80
C GLN A 251 46.21 18.80 9.40
N ALA A 252 45.86 18.82 10.69
CA ALA A 252 45.85 20.03 11.49
C ALA A 252 47.23 20.69 11.38
N LYS A 253 47.28 21.92 10.87
CA LYS A 253 48.48 22.76 10.97
C LYS A 253 48.77 22.94 12.46
N SER A 254 49.85 22.36 12.94
CA SER A 254 50.43 22.72 14.22
C SER A 254 50.82 24.19 14.15
N ILE A 255 50.20 25.00 14.99
CA ILE A 255 50.61 26.39 15.20
C ILE A 255 52.00 26.33 15.84
N SER A 256 53.03 26.68 15.06
CA SER A 256 54.35 26.99 15.61
C SER A 256 54.27 28.37 16.25
N THR A 257 54.27 28.41 17.58
CA THR A 257 54.58 29.62 18.35
C THR A 257 56.09 29.85 18.27
N ASN A 258 56.47 30.97 17.65
CA ASN A 258 57.68 31.70 18.04
C ASN A 258 57.39 32.48 19.31
#